data_AF-A0AA37K114-F1
#
_entry.id   AF-A0AA37K114-F1
#
_cell.length_a   1.000
_cell.length_b   1.000
_cell.length_c   1.000
_cell.angle_alpha   90.00
_cell.angle_beta   90.00
_cell.angle_gamma   90.00
#
_symmetry.space_group_name_H-M   'P 1'
#
loop_
_entity.id
_entity.type
_entity.pdbx_description
1 polymer ?
#
loop_
_entity_poly.entity_id
_entity_poly.type
_entity_poly.pdbx_seq_one_letter_code
_entity_poly.pdbx_strand_id
1 'polypeptide(L)'
;MKKVLALLLALACALPLGVAAAAATGDAIPYPNIGLVVESDLCDGDGAVYSAADVIAPDTTVYFPIEEAAVSKLTDKDFFKVKTDKGDDNSKMIQKVSVTEKNFGTGGQIKGRWVAVKIELKQDITDNEYKLTPEVTFTAKEKVTIGGQEYAEGQKFSIKFKFFMGNTTENADQDYMAGDGGVVLEPNKNEDNEITWEDENRTLARLAFESDDDAKKLFPKMTTKWDDQDYADYFADQDAFLFDFIGAPRISSTSRATFEIYNPYYDSDEDALTVDPSDVVIYQVIDGELVDVTPAFSAVETDDGDYVFRSKTRQLGTYVVAEMPIAAAARAERPAEKPVKEAPARPAPTEKAILPSFAKK
;
A
#
# COMPACT_ATOMS: atom_id res chain seq x y z
N MET A 1 50.97 21.07 -32.16
CA MET A 1 49.69 21.79 -32.37
C MET A 1 49.25 21.48 -33.79
N LYS A 2 48.03 21.05 -34.13
CA LYS A 2 46.77 20.83 -33.42
C LYS A 2 45.95 19.92 -34.34
N LYS A 3 45.34 18.88 -33.77
CA LYS A 3 44.07 18.25 -34.16
C LYS A 3 43.93 17.78 -35.61
N VAL A 4 44.32 16.52 -35.83
CA VAL A 4 43.82 15.70 -36.94
C VAL A 4 43.07 14.51 -36.31
N LEU A 5 41.88 14.24 -36.87
CA LEU A 5 41.09 13.00 -36.76
C LEU A 5 40.18 12.75 -35.54
N ALA A 6 39.05 12.11 -35.87
CA ALA A 6 38.04 11.45 -35.01
C ALA A 6 36.82 12.30 -34.58
N LEU A 7 35.96 12.63 -35.54
CA LEU A 7 34.54 12.87 -35.29
C LEU A 7 33.75 12.25 -36.45
N LEU A 8 33.62 10.91 -36.46
CA LEU A 8 32.72 10.07 -37.30
C LEU A 8 33.29 8.64 -37.41
N LEU A 9 33.29 7.86 -36.32
CA LEU A 9 33.20 6.38 -36.31
C LEU A 9 33.40 5.87 -34.88
N ALA A 10 32.30 5.43 -34.24
CA ALA A 10 32.22 4.35 -33.24
C ALA A 10 30.84 4.30 -32.53
N LEU A 11 29.75 4.63 -33.24
CA LEU A 11 28.36 4.43 -32.76
C LEU A 11 27.71 3.21 -33.44
N ALA A 12 28.49 2.19 -33.77
CA ALA A 12 27.99 0.92 -34.26
C ALA A 12 29.01 -0.17 -33.94
N CYS A 13 28.62 -1.13 -33.10
CA CYS A 13 29.21 -2.44 -32.73
C CYS A 13 28.92 -2.63 -31.22
N ALA A 14 28.03 -3.48 -30.74
CA ALA A 14 27.35 -4.62 -31.34
C ALA A 14 25.96 -4.78 -30.69
N LEU A 15 24.92 -4.84 -31.51
CA LEU A 15 23.70 -5.56 -31.16
C LEU A 15 24.02 -7.05 -31.37
N PRO A 16 24.04 -7.91 -30.34
CA PRO A 16 23.88 -9.32 -30.61
C PRO A 16 22.43 -9.55 -31.06
N LEU A 17 22.34 -10.11 -32.27
CA LEU A 17 21.14 -10.61 -32.90
C LEU A 17 20.37 -11.56 -31.96
N GLY A 18 19.04 -11.42 -31.98
CA GLY A 18 18.00 -12.37 -31.58
C GLY A 18 18.37 -13.51 -30.64
N VAL A 19 17.82 -13.47 -29.43
CA VAL A 19 17.50 -14.68 -28.67
C VAL A 19 16.00 -14.67 -28.45
N ALA A 20 15.34 -15.75 -28.87
CA ALA A 20 13.92 -15.94 -28.68
C ALA A 20 13.55 -15.79 -27.20
N ALA A 21 12.40 -15.17 -26.93
CA ALA A 21 11.75 -15.24 -25.63
C ALA A 21 11.58 -16.74 -25.28
N ALA A 22 12.37 -17.23 -24.33
CA ALA A 22 12.20 -18.57 -23.79
C ALA A 22 11.01 -18.52 -22.84
N ALA A 23 9.93 -19.20 -23.21
CA ALA A 23 8.81 -19.45 -22.32
C ALA A 23 9.22 -20.48 -21.25
N ALA A 24 8.99 -20.11 -19.99
CA ALA A 24 8.75 -20.94 -18.81
C ALA A 24 9.47 -22.31 -18.69
N THR A 25 10.55 -22.34 -17.92
CA THR A 25 10.83 -23.32 -16.85
C THR A 25 11.54 -22.53 -15.73
N GLY A 26 11.50 -22.98 -14.48
CA GLY A 26 12.08 -22.28 -13.32
C GLY A 26 13.62 -22.17 -13.31
N ASP A 27 14.20 -21.74 -14.42
CA ASP A 27 15.63 -21.53 -14.64
C ASP A 27 15.92 -20.04 -14.74
N ALA A 28 17.01 -19.62 -14.11
CA ALA A 28 17.44 -18.23 -13.95
C ALA A 28 17.34 -17.39 -15.23
N ILE A 29 16.83 -16.16 -15.10
CA ILE A 29 16.86 -15.16 -16.17
C ILE A 29 18.33 -14.85 -16.47
N PRO A 30 18.80 -15.12 -17.70
CA PRO A 30 20.23 -15.10 -18.02
C PRO A 30 20.76 -13.66 -18.05
N TYR A 31 21.44 -13.26 -16.98
CA TYR A 31 22.19 -12.01 -16.78
C TYR A 31 21.42 -10.71 -17.08
N PRO A 32 21.72 -9.57 -16.41
CA PRO A 32 21.17 -8.31 -16.87
C PRO A 32 21.80 -7.93 -18.21
N ASN A 33 21.24 -8.47 -19.30
CA ASN A 33 21.51 -7.97 -20.64
C ASN A 33 21.14 -6.49 -20.67
N ILE A 34 22.03 -5.68 -21.25
CA ILE A 34 21.86 -4.24 -21.37
C ILE A 34 20.54 -3.95 -22.12
N GLY A 35 19.54 -3.43 -21.40
CA GLY A 35 18.24 -3.08 -21.97
C GLY A 35 17.13 -4.12 -21.83
N LEU A 36 17.25 -5.08 -20.90
CA LEU A 36 16.19 -6.03 -20.57
C LEU A 36 14.94 -5.27 -20.09
N VAL A 37 13.84 -5.42 -20.83
CA VAL A 37 12.48 -5.13 -20.35
C VAL A 37 11.94 -6.42 -19.76
N VAL A 38 11.68 -6.42 -18.46
CA VAL A 38 11.05 -7.52 -17.75
C VAL A 38 9.54 -7.30 -17.82
N GLU A 39 8.84 -8.15 -18.56
CA GLU A 39 7.37 -8.13 -18.65
C GLU A 39 6.70 -9.24 -17.82
N SER A 40 7.44 -10.11 -17.12
CA SER A 40 6.83 -11.33 -16.55
C SER A 40 7.43 -11.99 -15.30
N ASP A 41 8.45 -11.43 -14.63
CA ASP A 41 9.20 -12.19 -13.62
C ASP A 41 9.25 -11.52 -12.23
N LEU A 42 8.18 -10.80 -11.89
CA LEU A 42 8.01 -10.31 -10.52
C LEU A 42 7.55 -11.45 -9.61
N CYS A 43 7.96 -11.42 -8.35
CA CYS A 43 7.48 -12.33 -7.32
C CYS A 43 7.09 -11.59 -6.04
N ASP A 44 6.31 -12.26 -5.20
CA ASP A 44 5.95 -11.79 -3.87
C ASP A 44 7.10 -11.97 -2.85
N GLY A 45 6.80 -11.72 -1.58
CA GLY A 45 7.76 -11.85 -0.48
C GLY A 45 8.26 -13.28 -0.22
N ASP A 46 7.52 -14.28 -0.69
CA ASP A 46 7.76 -15.72 -0.48
C ASP A 46 8.26 -16.42 -1.75
N GLY A 47 8.46 -15.65 -2.82
CA GLY A 47 9.01 -16.12 -4.09
C GLY A 47 7.99 -16.77 -5.01
N ALA A 48 6.69 -16.59 -4.79
CA ALA A 48 5.67 -16.95 -5.77
C ALA A 48 5.68 -15.93 -6.91
N VAL A 49 5.73 -16.42 -8.15
CA VAL A 49 5.93 -15.58 -9.34
C VAL A 49 4.57 -15.16 -9.89
N TYR A 50 4.44 -13.87 -10.19
CA TYR A 50 3.29 -13.31 -10.90
C TYR A 50 3.39 -13.59 -12.39
N SER A 51 2.25 -13.85 -13.03
CA SER A 51 2.16 -13.90 -14.49
C SER A 51 2.15 -12.49 -15.09
N ALA A 52 2.53 -12.37 -16.36
CA ALA A 52 2.48 -11.08 -17.09
C ALA A 52 1.07 -10.50 -17.23
N ALA A 53 0.04 -11.35 -17.09
CA ALA A 53 -1.37 -10.95 -17.16
C ALA A 53 -1.94 -10.57 -15.78
N ASP A 54 -1.19 -10.80 -14.71
CA ASP A 54 -1.67 -10.53 -13.36
C ASP A 54 -1.74 -9.03 -13.10
N VAL A 55 -2.83 -8.62 -12.45
CA VAL A 55 -2.95 -7.30 -11.85
C VAL A 55 -2.53 -7.44 -10.39
N ILE A 56 -1.43 -6.80 -10.02
CA ILE A 56 -0.86 -6.89 -8.68
C ILE A 56 -1.69 -6.01 -7.72
N ALA A 57 -2.06 -6.56 -6.57
CA ALA A 57 -2.81 -5.81 -5.57
C ALA A 57 -2.03 -4.57 -5.07
N PRO A 58 -2.71 -3.44 -4.81
CA PRO A 58 -2.13 -2.29 -4.12
C PRO A 58 -1.59 -2.65 -2.73
N ASP A 59 -0.79 -1.76 -2.14
CA ASP A 59 -0.14 -1.94 -0.83
C ASP A 59 0.70 -3.24 -0.72
N THR A 60 1.13 -3.77 -1.86
CA THR A 60 1.99 -4.95 -1.94
C THR A 60 3.43 -4.55 -2.23
N THR A 61 4.38 -5.33 -1.72
CA THR A 61 5.77 -5.26 -2.14
C THR A 61 6.06 -6.40 -3.11
N VAL A 62 6.54 -6.05 -4.31
CA VAL A 62 6.98 -7.03 -5.31
C VAL A 62 8.49 -6.97 -5.52
N TYR A 63 9.03 -8.10 -5.93
CA TYR A 63 10.46 -8.31 -6.09
C TYR A 63 10.78 -8.80 -7.49
N PHE A 64 11.91 -8.35 -8.03
CA PHE A 64 12.55 -8.98 -9.17
C PHE A 64 13.88 -9.59 -8.73
N PRO A 65 13.99 -10.92 -8.62
CA PRO A 65 15.20 -11.58 -8.18
C PRO A 65 16.28 -11.53 -9.28
N ILE A 66 17.49 -11.14 -8.91
CA ILE A 66 18.68 -11.07 -9.77
C ILE A 66 19.61 -12.23 -9.36
N GLU A 67 19.96 -13.08 -10.33
CA GLU A 67 20.69 -14.36 -10.18
C GLU A 67 21.80 -14.40 -9.11
N GLU A 68 21.87 -15.53 -8.39
CA GLU A 68 22.76 -15.84 -7.27
C GLU A 68 24.26 -15.56 -7.54
N ALA A 69 24.74 -15.77 -8.76
CA ALA A 69 26.14 -15.52 -9.13
C ALA A 69 26.53 -14.03 -9.19
N ALA A 70 25.56 -13.10 -9.12
CA ALA A 70 25.76 -11.64 -9.16
C ALA A 70 25.71 -10.96 -7.77
N VAL A 71 25.37 -11.72 -6.72
CA VAL A 71 24.71 -11.23 -5.51
C VAL A 71 25.54 -10.33 -4.61
N SER A 72 26.87 -10.45 -4.54
CA SER A 72 27.65 -9.59 -3.63
C SER A 72 27.97 -8.19 -4.18
N LYS A 73 27.93 -7.97 -5.51
CA LYS A 73 28.47 -6.73 -6.10
C LYS A 73 27.43 -5.68 -6.44
N LEU A 74 26.19 -6.06 -6.72
CA LEU A 74 25.15 -5.13 -7.17
C LEU A 74 24.61 -4.24 -6.04
N THR A 75 24.66 -4.74 -4.81
CA THR A 75 24.31 -4.00 -3.59
C THR A 75 25.53 -3.28 -2.99
N ASP A 76 26.74 -3.67 -3.40
CA ASP A 76 27.98 -3.05 -2.95
C ASP A 76 28.25 -1.74 -3.69
N LYS A 77 28.32 -0.66 -2.90
CA LYS A 77 28.52 0.70 -3.39
C LYS A 77 29.91 0.92 -3.95
N ASP A 78 30.87 0.05 -3.68
CA ASP A 78 32.23 0.18 -4.22
C ASP A 78 32.29 -0.24 -5.69
N PHE A 79 31.50 -1.23 -6.10
CA PHE A 79 31.46 -1.72 -7.49
C PHE A 79 30.44 -0.97 -8.37
N PHE A 80 29.25 -0.67 -7.85
CA PHE A 80 28.19 -0.07 -8.63
C PHE A 80 27.58 1.17 -7.98
N LYS A 81 27.29 2.17 -8.82
CA LYS A 81 26.33 3.22 -8.50
C LYS A 81 24.95 2.79 -9.00
N VAL A 82 24.00 2.64 -8.08
CA VAL A 82 22.61 2.32 -8.38
C VAL A 82 21.78 3.61 -8.43
N LYS A 83 20.99 3.78 -9.49
CA LYS A 83 19.95 4.80 -9.60
C LYS A 83 18.62 4.10 -9.80
N THR A 84 17.62 4.49 -9.02
CA THR A 84 16.24 4.02 -9.19
C THR A 84 15.37 5.14 -9.75
N ASP A 85 14.41 4.75 -10.58
CA ASP A 85 13.41 5.62 -11.18
C ASP A 85 12.04 4.95 -11.04
N LYS A 86 11.02 5.72 -10.68
CA LYS A 86 9.64 5.24 -10.56
C LYS A 86 8.93 5.20 -11.92
N GLY A 87 9.59 5.68 -12.98
CA GLY A 87 9.03 5.72 -14.33
C GLY A 87 8.10 6.91 -14.55
N ASP A 88 7.53 6.95 -15.75
CA ASP A 88 6.61 8.01 -16.18
C ASP A 88 5.13 7.61 -15.98
N ASP A 89 4.81 6.32 -16.09
CA ASP A 89 3.44 5.82 -15.91
C ASP A 89 3.11 5.66 -14.43
N ASN A 90 2.12 6.44 -13.96
CA ASN A 90 1.53 6.36 -12.62
C ASN A 90 2.55 6.25 -11.46
N SER A 91 3.71 6.88 -11.59
CA SER A 91 4.81 6.79 -10.62
C SER A 91 4.45 7.21 -9.19
N LYS A 92 3.37 7.98 -9.02
CA LYS A 92 2.78 8.31 -7.71
C LYS A 92 2.31 7.08 -6.93
N MET A 93 1.96 5.98 -7.61
CA MET A 93 1.51 4.71 -7.03
C MET A 93 2.66 3.84 -6.56
N ILE A 94 3.91 4.17 -6.93
CA ILE A 94 5.08 3.50 -6.40
C ILE A 94 5.57 4.29 -5.19
N GLN A 95 5.56 3.66 -4.02
CA GLN A 95 6.09 4.24 -2.80
C GLN A 95 7.63 4.31 -2.87
N LYS A 96 8.28 3.22 -3.29
CA LYS A 96 9.74 3.14 -3.34
C LYS A 96 10.23 2.07 -4.32
N VAL A 97 11.39 2.33 -4.91
CA VAL A 97 12.16 1.35 -5.68
C VAL A 97 13.56 1.30 -5.09
N SER A 98 14.04 0.11 -4.78
CA SER A 98 15.37 -0.11 -4.20
C SER A 98 15.96 -1.44 -4.66
N VAL A 99 17.25 -1.64 -4.40
CA VAL A 99 17.96 -2.91 -4.63
C VAL A 99 18.45 -3.40 -3.27
N THR A 100 18.12 -4.64 -2.92
CA THR A 100 18.40 -5.20 -1.59
C THR A 100 18.70 -6.69 -1.69
N GLU A 101 19.36 -7.25 -0.67
CA GLU A 101 19.32 -8.69 -0.46
C GLU A 101 17.95 -9.10 0.11
N LYS A 102 17.43 -10.24 -0.34
CA LYS A 102 16.16 -10.83 0.10
C LYS A 102 16.31 -12.35 0.18
N ASN A 103 15.79 -12.94 1.24
CA ASN A 103 15.62 -14.38 1.36
C ASN A 103 14.14 -14.71 1.10
N PHE A 104 13.86 -15.54 0.08
CA PHE A 104 12.51 -15.96 -0.32
C PHE A 104 12.08 -17.27 0.36
N GLY A 105 12.89 -17.80 1.28
CA GLY A 105 12.56 -19.04 1.97
C GLY A 105 12.60 -20.25 1.04
N THR A 106 11.71 -21.22 1.26
CA THR A 106 11.71 -22.52 0.58
C THR A 106 10.39 -22.87 -0.14
N GLY A 107 9.35 -22.06 0.05
CA GLY A 107 7.98 -22.35 -0.38
C GLY A 107 7.71 -21.97 -1.83
N GLY A 108 8.11 -20.78 -2.27
CA GLY A 108 7.85 -20.26 -3.62
C GLY A 108 8.72 -20.87 -4.71
N GLN A 109 8.53 -20.41 -5.95
CA GLN A 109 9.33 -20.85 -7.10
C GLN A 109 10.76 -20.30 -7.00
N ILE A 110 10.91 -19.07 -6.50
CA ILE A 110 12.19 -18.45 -6.15
C ILE A 110 12.52 -18.80 -4.70
N LYS A 111 13.73 -19.33 -4.45
CA LYS A 111 14.11 -19.86 -3.13
C LYS A 111 15.49 -19.39 -2.72
N GLY A 112 15.71 -19.28 -1.40
CA GLY A 112 17.00 -18.88 -0.85
C GLY A 112 17.28 -17.38 -0.98
N ARG A 113 18.56 -17.00 -0.87
CA ARG A 113 19.00 -15.60 -0.81
C ARG A 113 19.41 -15.07 -2.18
N TRP A 114 18.84 -13.93 -2.55
CA TRP A 114 19.08 -13.25 -3.82
C TRP A 114 19.33 -11.76 -3.57
N VAL A 115 19.97 -11.09 -4.53
CA VAL A 115 19.76 -9.64 -4.70
C VAL A 115 18.45 -9.48 -5.46
N ALA A 116 17.62 -8.55 -5.04
CA ALA A 116 16.37 -8.26 -5.71
C ALA A 116 16.20 -6.76 -5.91
N VAL A 117 15.55 -6.37 -7.01
CA VAL A 117 14.87 -5.07 -7.07
C VAL A 117 13.60 -5.20 -6.24
N LYS A 118 13.47 -4.38 -5.20
CA LYS A 118 12.27 -4.26 -4.37
C LYS A 118 11.46 -3.05 -4.83
N ILE A 119 10.20 -3.29 -5.17
CA ILE A 119 9.23 -2.25 -5.57
C ILE A 119 8.08 -2.28 -4.56
N GLU A 120 7.93 -1.19 -3.83
CA GLU A 120 6.88 -1.01 -2.81
C GLU A 120 5.75 -0.19 -3.43
N LEU A 121 4.55 -0.77 -3.52
CA LEU A 121 3.37 -0.14 -4.08
C LEU A 121 2.59 0.58 -3.00
N LYS A 122 1.90 1.66 -3.36
CA LYS A 122 1.01 2.37 -2.43
C LYS A 122 -0.34 1.70 -2.37
N GLN A 123 -1.03 1.93 -1.26
CA GLN A 123 -2.46 1.69 -1.14
C GLN A 123 -3.24 2.45 -2.22
N ASP A 124 -4.22 1.76 -2.79
CA ASP A 124 -5.30 2.34 -3.59
C ASP A 124 -6.61 1.74 -3.07
N ILE A 125 -7.63 2.59 -2.93
CA ILE A 125 -8.94 2.22 -2.38
C ILE A 125 -10.02 2.18 -3.48
N THR A 126 -9.61 2.24 -4.74
CA THR A 126 -10.49 2.29 -5.91
C THR A 126 -10.36 1.02 -6.74
N ASP A 127 -11.26 0.84 -7.69
CA ASP A 127 -11.22 -0.24 -8.69
C ASP A 127 -10.41 0.15 -9.93
N ASN A 128 -9.60 1.20 -9.86
CA ASN A 128 -8.76 1.62 -10.98
C ASN A 128 -7.58 0.67 -11.17
N GLU A 129 -7.27 0.41 -12.43
CA GLU A 129 -6.05 -0.28 -12.84
C GLU A 129 -5.01 0.73 -13.31
N TYR A 130 -3.77 0.55 -12.88
CA TYR A 130 -2.64 1.42 -13.17
C TYR A 130 -1.51 0.63 -13.81
N LYS A 131 -1.11 1.06 -15.01
CA LYS A 131 0.16 0.63 -15.61
C LYS A 131 1.33 1.29 -14.87
N LEU A 132 2.36 0.53 -14.55
CA LEU A 132 3.58 0.97 -13.86
C LEU A 132 4.83 0.61 -14.66
N THR A 133 5.77 1.55 -14.77
CA THR A 133 7.00 1.40 -15.57
C THR A 133 8.30 1.81 -14.86
N PRO A 134 8.61 1.31 -13.64
CA PRO A 134 9.85 1.67 -12.96
C PRO A 134 11.10 1.16 -13.68
N GLU A 135 12.24 1.77 -13.34
CA GLU A 135 13.55 1.41 -13.90
C GLU A 135 14.64 1.43 -12.81
N VAL A 136 15.57 0.49 -12.89
CA VAL A 136 16.80 0.51 -12.09
C VAL A 136 18.00 0.53 -13.02
N THR A 137 18.87 1.52 -12.86
CA THR A 137 20.12 1.64 -13.61
C THR A 137 21.32 1.40 -12.72
N PHE A 138 22.19 0.50 -13.15
CA PHE A 138 23.50 0.24 -12.54
C PHE A 138 24.58 0.89 -13.39
N THR A 139 25.50 1.61 -12.76
CA THR A 139 26.70 2.16 -13.40
C THR A 139 27.93 1.58 -12.72
N ALA A 140 28.75 0.84 -13.47
CA ALA A 140 29.99 0.28 -12.96
C ALA A 140 30.96 1.42 -12.58
N LYS A 141 31.54 1.35 -11.38
CA LYS A 141 32.54 2.32 -10.90
C LYS A 141 33.96 1.96 -11.26
N GLU A 142 34.17 0.69 -11.57
CA GLU A 142 35.43 0.14 -12.04
C GLU A 142 35.13 -1.04 -12.97
N LYS A 143 36.17 -1.62 -13.55
CA LYS A 143 36.04 -2.85 -14.32
C LYS A 143 35.60 -4.00 -13.40
N VAL A 144 34.45 -4.59 -13.66
CA VAL A 144 33.86 -5.62 -12.81
C VAL A 144 33.28 -6.76 -13.65
N THR A 145 33.49 -7.99 -13.20
CA THR A 145 32.89 -9.19 -13.81
C THR A 145 31.77 -9.71 -12.92
N ILE A 146 30.60 -9.94 -13.53
CA ILE A 146 29.40 -10.57 -12.96
C ILE A 146 29.00 -11.70 -13.91
N GLY A 147 28.87 -12.93 -13.42
CA GLY A 147 28.32 -14.00 -14.26
C GLY A 147 29.12 -14.33 -15.52
N GLY A 148 30.43 -14.07 -15.50
CA GLY A 148 31.29 -14.19 -16.69
C GLY A 148 31.19 -13.01 -17.67
N GLN A 149 30.26 -12.06 -17.48
CA GLN A 149 30.17 -10.83 -18.25
C GLN A 149 31.00 -9.72 -17.60
N GLU A 150 31.81 -9.04 -18.42
CA GLU A 150 32.62 -7.90 -18.00
C GLU A 150 31.89 -6.58 -18.26
N TYR A 151 31.93 -5.69 -17.27
CA TYR A 151 31.44 -4.33 -17.35
C TYR A 151 32.62 -3.39 -17.16
N ALA A 152 32.88 -2.53 -18.15
CA ALA A 152 33.91 -1.51 -18.07
C ALA A 152 33.51 -0.40 -17.09
N GLU A 153 34.50 0.31 -16.56
CA GLU A 153 34.24 1.51 -15.75
C GLU A 153 33.32 2.50 -16.51
N GLY A 154 32.30 3.00 -15.82
CA GLY A 154 31.30 3.92 -16.37
C GLY A 154 30.24 3.26 -17.24
N GLN A 155 30.38 1.97 -17.58
CA GLN A 155 29.37 1.23 -18.34
C GLN A 155 28.07 1.13 -17.54
N LYS A 156 26.95 1.31 -18.25
CA LYS A 156 25.61 1.26 -17.67
C LYS A 156 24.81 0.08 -18.20
N PHE A 157 23.99 -0.48 -17.34
CA PHE A 157 22.87 -1.32 -17.74
C PHE A 157 21.65 -0.96 -16.91
N SER A 158 20.47 -1.15 -17.50
CA SER A 158 19.20 -0.87 -16.85
C SER A 158 18.30 -2.09 -16.92
N ILE A 159 17.50 -2.28 -15.87
CA ILE A 159 16.38 -3.20 -15.82
C ILE A 159 15.12 -2.34 -15.83
N LYS A 160 14.28 -2.54 -16.85
CA LYS A 160 13.02 -1.82 -17.01
C LYS A 160 11.86 -2.75 -16.73
N PHE A 161 10.88 -2.29 -15.99
CA PHE A 161 9.70 -3.07 -15.63
C PHE A 161 8.47 -2.53 -16.36
N LYS A 162 7.51 -3.42 -16.62
CA LYS A 162 6.16 -3.05 -17.01
C LYS A 162 5.19 -4.05 -16.41
N PHE A 163 4.29 -3.58 -15.56
CA PHE A 163 3.26 -4.39 -14.92
C PHE A 163 2.04 -3.54 -14.57
N PHE A 164 0.96 -4.19 -14.15
CA PHE A 164 -0.30 -3.54 -13.78
C PHE A 164 -0.59 -3.73 -12.30
N MET A 165 -1.21 -2.72 -11.70
CA MET A 165 -1.63 -2.74 -10.30
C MET A 165 -3.08 -2.28 -10.21
N GLY A 166 -3.89 -2.94 -9.38
CA GLY A 166 -5.30 -2.62 -9.20
C GLY A 166 -5.97 -3.58 -8.25
N ASN A 167 -7.12 -3.17 -7.70
CA ASN A 167 -7.95 -4.05 -6.89
C ASN A 167 -8.88 -4.88 -7.80
N THR A 168 -9.15 -6.12 -7.42
CA THR A 168 -10.26 -6.90 -7.98
C THR A 168 -11.58 -6.35 -7.45
N THR A 169 -12.68 -6.70 -8.12
CA THR A 169 -14.03 -6.34 -7.67
C THR A 169 -14.82 -7.57 -7.33
N GLU A 170 -15.48 -7.55 -6.17
CA GLU A 170 -16.31 -8.63 -5.64
C GLU A 170 -17.64 -8.05 -5.15
N ASN A 171 -18.65 -8.90 -4.93
CA ASN A 171 -19.89 -8.45 -4.28
C ASN A 171 -19.66 -8.30 -2.77
N ALA A 172 -20.39 -7.39 -2.13
CA ALA A 172 -20.53 -7.45 -0.68
C ALA A 172 -21.36 -8.70 -0.28
N ASP A 173 -21.21 -9.19 0.95
CA ASP A 173 -21.55 -10.55 1.44
C ASP A 173 -20.37 -11.52 1.46
N GLN A 174 -19.25 -11.10 2.05
CA GLN A 174 -17.99 -11.85 2.11
C GLN A 174 -17.24 -11.57 3.42
N ASP A 175 -16.35 -12.50 3.76
CA ASP A 175 -15.48 -12.43 4.94
C ASP A 175 -14.05 -12.03 4.53
N TYR A 176 -13.44 -11.13 5.30
CA TYR A 176 -12.09 -10.59 5.02
C TYR A 176 -11.17 -10.73 6.22
N MET A 177 -9.97 -11.28 5.99
CA MET A 177 -8.93 -11.31 7.01
C MET A 177 -8.37 -9.91 7.26
N ALA A 178 -8.16 -9.55 8.53
CA ALA A 178 -7.56 -8.29 8.90
C ALA A 178 -6.12 -8.17 8.35
N GLY A 179 -5.85 -7.04 7.70
CA GLY A 179 -4.60 -6.77 6.99
C GLY A 179 -4.66 -7.07 5.50
N ASP A 180 -5.58 -7.93 5.05
CA ASP A 180 -5.73 -8.26 3.64
C ASP A 180 -6.40 -7.11 2.87
N GLY A 181 -6.03 -6.99 1.60
CA GLY A 181 -6.53 -5.96 0.69
C GLY A 181 -6.56 -6.48 -0.74
N GLY A 182 -6.55 -5.58 -1.71
CA GLY A 182 -6.57 -5.99 -3.12
C GLY A 182 -7.98 -6.16 -3.70
N VAL A 183 -9.02 -5.88 -2.92
CA VAL A 183 -10.43 -6.06 -3.31
C VAL A 183 -11.22 -4.77 -3.06
N VAL A 184 -12.17 -4.47 -3.95
CA VAL A 184 -13.20 -3.46 -3.76
C VAL A 184 -14.57 -4.13 -3.89
N LEU A 185 -15.47 -3.85 -2.95
CA LEU A 185 -16.80 -4.46 -2.89
C LEU A 185 -17.83 -3.62 -3.62
N GLU A 186 -18.65 -4.28 -4.42
CA GLU A 186 -19.90 -3.77 -4.97
C GLU A 186 -21.06 -4.25 -4.10
N PRO A 187 -21.72 -3.37 -3.33
CA PRO A 187 -22.89 -3.77 -2.57
C PRO A 187 -24.05 -4.20 -3.48
N ASN A 188 -24.75 -5.26 -3.06
CA ASN A 188 -26.00 -5.72 -3.64
C ASN A 188 -27.07 -4.64 -3.47
N LYS A 189 -27.57 -4.14 -4.61
CA LYS A 189 -28.46 -2.97 -4.66
C LYS A 189 -29.85 -3.28 -4.15
N ASN A 190 -30.37 -2.44 -3.25
CA ASN A 190 -31.69 -2.60 -2.63
C ASN A 190 -31.85 -3.94 -1.88
N GLU A 191 -30.74 -4.52 -1.44
CA GLU A 191 -30.68 -5.76 -0.68
C GLU A 191 -29.87 -5.52 0.60
N ASP A 192 -30.00 -6.46 1.54
CA ASP A 192 -29.16 -6.51 2.73
C ASP A 192 -27.75 -6.94 2.32
N ASN A 193 -26.76 -6.29 2.90
CA ASN A 193 -25.35 -6.55 2.69
C ASN A 193 -24.66 -6.77 4.02
N GLU A 194 -23.77 -7.74 4.09
CA GLU A 194 -22.94 -8.03 5.25
C GLU A 194 -21.46 -8.08 4.88
N ILE A 195 -20.62 -7.50 5.72
CA ILE A 195 -19.16 -7.57 5.62
C ILE A 195 -18.63 -7.93 6.99
N THR A 196 -17.81 -8.98 7.06
CA THR A 196 -17.21 -9.46 8.29
C THR A 196 -15.69 -9.36 8.17
N TRP A 197 -15.05 -8.92 9.26
CA TRP A 197 -13.60 -8.89 9.40
C TRP A 197 -13.17 -9.89 10.44
N GLU A 198 -12.16 -10.70 10.14
CA GLU A 198 -11.71 -11.80 11.00
C GLU A 198 -10.18 -11.80 11.16
N ASP A 199 -9.69 -12.49 12.19
CA ASP A 199 -8.31 -12.97 12.27
C ASP A 199 -8.29 -14.51 12.37
N GLU A 200 -7.10 -15.09 12.57
CA GLU A 200 -6.94 -16.56 12.65
C GLU A 200 -7.77 -17.22 13.78
N ASN A 201 -8.23 -16.44 14.77
CA ASN A 201 -8.85 -16.95 15.98
C ASN A 201 -10.30 -16.50 16.16
N ARG A 202 -10.69 -15.32 15.65
CA ARG A 202 -12.01 -14.74 15.93
C ARG A 202 -12.49 -13.74 14.88
N THR A 203 -13.80 -13.52 14.87
CA THR A 203 -14.42 -12.36 14.23
C THR A 203 -14.07 -11.09 15.01
N LEU A 204 -13.68 -10.04 14.30
CA LEU A 204 -13.22 -8.77 14.84
C LEU A 204 -14.28 -7.68 14.74
N ALA A 205 -14.93 -7.59 13.59
CA ALA A 205 -15.95 -6.58 13.34
C ALA A 205 -16.95 -7.06 12.29
N ARG A 206 -18.14 -6.48 12.32
CA ARG A 206 -19.19 -6.72 11.33
C ARG A 206 -19.85 -5.42 10.91
N LEU A 207 -20.15 -5.30 9.62
CA LEU A 207 -20.95 -4.23 9.07
C LEU A 207 -22.14 -4.82 8.30
N ALA A 208 -23.35 -4.51 8.76
CA ALA A 208 -24.60 -4.90 8.10
C ALA A 208 -25.39 -3.66 7.66
N PHE A 209 -25.81 -3.61 6.40
CA PHE A 209 -26.55 -2.48 5.85
C PHE A 209 -27.43 -2.85 4.65
N GLU A 210 -28.56 -2.16 4.52
CA GLU A 210 -29.37 -2.19 3.31
C GLU A 210 -28.85 -1.11 2.34
N SER A 211 -28.37 -1.52 1.17
CA SER A 211 -27.81 -0.59 0.18
C SER A 211 -28.90 0.15 -0.58
N ASP A 212 -28.64 1.40 -0.97
CA ASP A 212 -29.49 2.12 -1.92
C ASP A 212 -29.24 1.68 -3.38
N ASP A 213 -30.02 2.23 -4.33
CA ASP A 213 -29.95 1.92 -5.76
C ASP A 213 -28.70 2.47 -6.46
N ASP A 214 -28.08 3.49 -5.84
CA ASP A 214 -26.78 4.08 -6.21
C ASP A 214 -25.65 3.62 -5.27
N ALA A 215 -25.70 2.33 -4.90
CA ALA A 215 -24.70 1.64 -4.09
C ALA A 215 -23.28 2.01 -4.52
N LYS A 216 -22.53 2.66 -3.62
CA LYS A 216 -21.12 2.99 -3.87
C LYS A 216 -20.25 1.83 -3.45
N LYS A 217 -19.19 1.63 -4.24
CA LYS A 217 -18.15 0.65 -3.92
C LYS A 217 -17.50 0.94 -2.57
N LEU A 218 -17.16 -0.12 -1.84
CA LEU A 218 -16.53 -0.07 -0.52
C LEU A 218 -15.17 -0.76 -0.57
N PHE A 219 -14.17 -0.18 0.10
CA PHE A 219 -12.88 -0.83 0.26
C PHE A 219 -12.85 -1.48 1.66
N PRO A 220 -12.84 -2.83 1.77
CA PRO A 220 -13.07 -3.52 3.03
C PRO A 220 -11.78 -3.82 3.77
N LYS A 221 -10.70 -3.05 3.60
CA LYS A 221 -9.46 -3.32 4.33
C LYS A 221 -9.53 -2.75 5.73
N MET A 222 -9.25 -3.59 6.73
CA MET A 222 -9.08 -3.21 8.12
C MET A 222 -7.73 -3.71 8.63
N THR A 223 -7.07 -2.99 9.54
CA THR A 223 -5.89 -3.47 10.27
C THR A 223 -6.07 -3.30 11.77
N THR A 224 -5.48 -4.21 12.53
CA THR A 224 -5.36 -4.13 14.00
C THR A 224 -3.95 -3.76 14.46
N LYS A 225 -3.02 -3.57 13.51
CA LYS A 225 -1.62 -3.24 13.79
C LYS A 225 -1.47 -1.77 14.17
N TRP A 226 -0.78 -1.54 15.29
CA TRP A 226 -0.48 -0.22 15.84
C TRP A 226 0.67 0.53 15.14
N ASP A 227 1.27 -0.06 14.11
CA ASP A 227 2.40 0.54 13.40
C ASP A 227 2.03 1.94 12.90
N ASP A 228 2.90 2.92 13.19
CA ASP A 228 2.78 4.33 12.77
C ASP A 228 1.64 5.17 13.41
N GLN A 229 1.12 4.80 14.58
CA GLN A 229 0.10 5.59 15.29
C GLN A 229 0.67 6.53 16.37
N ASP A 230 0.57 7.83 16.15
CA ASP A 230 1.04 8.89 17.08
C ASP A 230 0.33 8.88 18.46
N TYR A 231 -0.77 8.13 18.58
CA TYR A 231 -1.60 8.06 19.78
C TYR A 231 -1.40 6.77 20.60
N ALA A 232 -0.53 5.85 20.17
CA ALA A 232 -0.26 4.61 20.90
C ALA A 232 0.24 4.86 22.33
N ASP A 233 1.09 5.87 22.52
CA ASP A 233 1.67 6.24 23.81
C ASP A 233 0.61 6.64 24.85
N TYR A 234 -0.58 7.08 24.43
CA TYR A 234 -1.68 7.42 25.34
C TYR A 234 -2.32 6.21 26.02
N PHE A 235 -2.04 5.00 25.50
CA PHE A 235 -2.57 3.74 26.01
C PHE A 235 -1.48 2.87 26.65
N ALA A 236 -0.25 3.35 26.79
CA ALA A 236 0.89 2.52 27.22
C ALA A 236 0.75 1.86 28.61
N ASP A 237 -0.09 2.43 29.48
CA ASP A 237 -0.34 1.93 30.84
C ASP A 237 -1.59 1.03 30.95
N GLN A 238 -2.20 0.66 29.83
CA GLN A 238 -3.46 -0.08 29.79
C GLN A 238 -3.55 -0.99 28.55
N ASP A 239 -4.43 -1.99 28.58
CA ASP A 239 -4.74 -2.77 27.38
C ASP A 239 -5.66 -1.97 26.44
N ALA A 240 -5.31 -1.92 25.15
CA ALA A 240 -6.10 -1.28 24.12
C ALA A 240 -5.98 -1.99 22.77
N PHE A 241 -7.06 -1.98 22.00
CA PHE A 241 -7.16 -2.65 20.70
C PHE A 241 -7.54 -1.67 19.60
N LEU A 242 -6.76 -1.67 18.52
CA LEU A 242 -6.96 -0.83 17.35
C LEU A 242 -7.81 -1.55 16.29
N PHE A 243 -8.73 -0.82 15.68
CA PHE A 243 -9.48 -1.23 14.51
C PHE A 243 -9.46 -0.08 13.50
N ASP A 244 -8.54 -0.16 12.53
CA ASP A 244 -8.36 0.88 11.51
C ASP A 244 -8.93 0.45 10.16
N PHE A 245 -10.07 1.02 9.76
CA PHE A 245 -10.72 0.79 8.49
C PHE A 245 -10.16 1.73 7.41
N ILE A 246 -9.28 1.20 6.57
CA ILE A 246 -8.47 1.96 5.62
C ILE A 246 -9.34 2.68 4.59
N GLY A 247 -9.06 3.96 4.38
CA GLY A 247 -9.80 4.82 3.46
C GLY A 247 -11.10 5.41 4.04
N ALA A 248 -11.44 5.08 5.30
CA ALA A 248 -12.61 5.57 6.02
C ALA A 248 -13.89 5.50 5.16
N PRO A 249 -14.28 4.29 4.71
CA PRO A 249 -15.28 4.11 3.67
C PRO A 249 -16.63 4.71 4.11
N ARG A 250 -17.25 5.44 3.18
CA ARG A 250 -18.59 5.99 3.35
C ARG A 250 -19.61 5.02 2.81
N ILE A 251 -20.57 4.67 3.66
CA ILE A 251 -21.58 3.66 3.39
C ILE A 251 -22.77 4.31 2.68
N SER A 252 -23.03 3.88 1.44
CA SER A 252 -24.25 4.22 0.70
C SER A 252 -25.37 3.31 1.19
N SER A 253 -26.27 3.84 1.99
CA SER A 253 -27.35 3.06 2.59
C SER A 253 -28.60 3.92 2.75
N THR A 254 -29.74 3.29 2.53
CA THR A 254 -31.08 3.87 2.75
C THR A 254 -31.27 4.30 4.21
N SER A 255 -30.63 3.59 5.15
CA SER A 255 -30.63 3.87 6.60
C SER A 255 -29.20 3.97 7.17
N ARG A 256 -29.04 4.04 8.50
CA ARG A 256 -27.70 3.93 9.10
C ARG A 256 -27.34 2.44 9.23
N ALA A 257 -26.16 2.08 8.75
CA ALA A 257 -25.61 0.73 8.86
C ALA A 257 -25.47 0.33 10.33
N THR A 258 -25.68 -0.95 10.63
CA THR A 258 -25.30 -1.56 11.91
C THR A 258 -23.82 -1.88 11.84
N PHE A 259 -23.05 -1.28 12.74
CA PHE A 259 -21.63 -1.57 12.89
C PHE A 259 -21.38 -2.19 14.25
N GLU A 260 -20.61 -3.27 14.28
CA GLU A 260 -20.28 -4.01 15.48
C GLU A 260 -18.78 -4.24 15.54
N ILE A 261 -18.20 -3.96 16.70
CA ILE A 261 -16.86 -4.40 17.07
C ILE A 261 -17.04 -5.53 18.07
N TYR A 262 -16.51 -6.71 17.78
CA TYR A 262 -16.53 -7.84 18.70
C TYR A 262 -15.66 -7.49 19.90
N ASN A 263 -16.17 -7.76 21.11
CA ASN A 263 -15.52 -7.29 22.34
C ASN A 263 -14.14 -7.94 22.47
N PRO A 264 -13.04 -7.17 22.37
CA PRO A 264 -11.72 -7.75 22.37
C PRO A 264 -11.31 -8.33 23.73
N TYR A 265 -12.01 -7.94 24.81
CA TYR A 265 -11.83 -8.43 26.19
C TYR A 265 -12.64 -9.69 26.51
N TYR A 266 -13.35 -10.26 25.53
CA TYR A 266 -13.95 -11.58 25.69
C TYR A 266 -12.91 -12.67 25.50
N ASP A 267 -12.76 -13.53 26.49
CA ASP A 267 -11.94 -14.73 26.46
C ASP A 267 -12.82 -15.94 26.12
N SER A 268 -12.63 -16.51 24.94
CA SER A 268 -13.40 -17.66 24.45
C SER A 268 -13.06 -18.97 25.15
N ASP A 269 -11.86 -19.10 25.72
CA ASP A 269 -11.43 -20.31 26.44
C ASP A 269 -12.03 -20.34 27.85
N GLU A 270 -12.12 -19.17 28.49
CA GLU A 270 -12.70 -19.01 29.83
C GLU A 270 -14.22 -18.72 29.81
N ASP A 271 -14.80 -18.45 28.64
CA ASP A 271 -16.21 -18.03 28.45
C ASP A 271 -16.55 -16.83 29.36
N ALA A 272 -15.66 -15.83 29.36
CA ALA A 272 -15.69 -14.75 30.33
C ALA A 272 -15.18 -13.42 29.77
N LEU A 273 -15.74 -12.32 30.28
CA LEU A 273 -15.27 -10.96 30.01
C LEU A 273 -14.16 -10.61 31.01
N THR A 274 -12.97 -10.27 30.51
CA THR A 274 -11.84 -9.83 31.33
C THR A 274 -11.98 -8.39 31.80
N VAL A 275 -12.78 -7.59 31.09
CA VAL A 275 -13.16 -6.21 31.43
C VAL A 275 -14.68 -6.07 31.38
N ASP A 276 -15.27 -5.40 32.38
CA ASP A 276 -16.70 -5.09 32.38
C ASP A 276 -17.03 -4.17 31.19
N PRO A 277 -18.00 -4.50 30.32
CA PRO A 277 -18.32 -3.67 29.15
C PRO A 277 -18.72 -2.23 29.48
N SER A 278 -19.09 -1.92 30.73
CA SER A 278 -19.39 -0.57 31.19
C SER A 278 -18.16 0.27 31.55
N ASP A 279 -17.01 -0.37 31.77
CA ASP A 279 -15.72 0.30 32.02
C ASP A 279 -14.96 0.59 30.73
N VAL A 280 -15.25 -0.16 29.65
CA VAL A 280 -14.62 0.00 28.33
C VAL A 280 -14.91 1.38 27.72
N VAL A 281 -13.87 2.01 27.19
CA VAL A 281 -13.94 3.30 26.49
C VAL A 281 -13.56 3.13 25.04
N ILE A 282 -14.38 3.66 24.14
CA ILE A 282 -14.17 3.58 22.70
C ILE A 282 -13.83 4.97 22.18
N TYR A 283 -12.64 5.12 21.62
CA TYR A 283 -12.20 6.33 20.93
C TYR A 283 -12.31 6.16 19.42
N GLN A 284 -12.61 7.25 18.72
CA GLN A 284 -12.45 7.36 17.28
C GLN A 284 -11.39 8.41 16.96
N VAL A 285 -10.50 8.11 16.03
CA VAL A 285 -9.55 9.11 15.52
C VAL A 285 -10.27 9.97 14.48
N ILE A 286 -10.44 11.25 14.79
CA ILE A 286 -11.07 12.25 13.90
C ILE A 286 -10.08 13.39 13.73
N ASP A 287 -9.67 13.67 12.50
CA ASP A 287 -8.68 14.69 12.17
C ASP A 287 -7.36 14.58 12.97
N GLY A 288 -6.97 13.34 13.31
CA GLY A 288 -5.77 13.03 14.10
C GLY A 288 -5.96 13.11 15.62
N GLU A 289 -7.17 13.42 16.11
CA GLU A 289 -7.48 13.51 17.54
C GLU A 289 -8.32 12.32 18.02
N LEU A 290 -8.03 11.82 19.22
CA LEU A 290 -8.86 10.83 19.90
C LEU A 290 -10.13 11.49 20.47
N VAL A 291 -11.26 11.15 19.89
CA VAL A 291 -12.59 11.57 20.35
C VAL A 291 -13.25 10.40 21.05
N ASP A 292 -13.66 10.58 22.31
CA ASP A 292 -14.45 9.58 23.03
C ASP A 292 -15.84 9.46 22.36
N VAL A 293 -16.07 8.30 21.75
CA VAL A 293 -17.31 7.94 21.06
C VAL A 293 -18.05 6.82 21.79
N THR A 294 -17.65 6.45 23.01
CA THR A 294 -18.32 5.43 23.85
C THR A 294 -19.84 5.65 23.92
N PRO A 295 -20.37 6.88 24.09
CA PRO A 295 -21.82 7.11 24.12
C PRO A 295 -22.56 6.79 22.81
N ALA A 296 -21.85 6.64 21.69
CA ALA A 296 -22.41 6.24 20.40
C ALA A 296 -22.50 4.71 20.23
N PHE A 297 -21.92 3.95 21.16
CA PHE A 297 -21.96 2.48 21.17
C PHE A 297 -22.87 1.96 22.28
N SER A 298 -23.35 0.74 22.09
CA SER A 298 -24.07 -0.03 23.11
C SER A 298 -23.43 -1.40 23.20
N ALA A 299 -23.02 -1.80 24.42
CA ALA A 299 -22.61 -3.17 24.69
C ALA A 299 -23.85 -4.08 24.64
N VAL A 300 -23.82 -5.09 23.77
CA VAL A 300 -24.93 -6.02 23.57
C VAL A 300 -24.38 -7.43 23.40
N GLU A 301 -25.16 -8.41 23.84
CA GLU A 301 -24.98 -9.81 23.48
C GLU A 301 -25.79 -10.06 22.20
N THR A 302 -25.20 -10.69 21.18
CA THR A 302 -25.89 -11.07 19.96
C THR A 302 -26.79 -12.28 20.21
N ASP A 303 -27.67 -12.60 19.25
CA ASP A 303 -28.51 -13.81 19.34
C ASP A 303 -27.66 -15.10 19.32
N ASP A 304 -26.42 -15.01 18.84
CA ASP A 304 -25.44 -16.10 18.79
C ASP A 304 -24.57 -16.19 20.06
N GLY A 305 -24.76 -15.29 21.03
CA GLY A 305 -24.03 -15.26 22.30
C GLY A 305 -22.74 -14.44 22.28
N ASP A 306 -22.45 -13.72 21.19
CA ASP A 306 -21.25 -12.90 21.10
C ASP A 306 -21.44 -11.55 21.80
N TYR A 307 -20.44 -11.13 22.59
CA TYR A 307 -20.42 -9.80 23.19
C TYR A 307 -19.84 -8.79 22.19
N VAL A 308 -20.63 -7.80 21.80
CA VAL A 308 -20.22 -6.79 20.81
C VAL A 308 -20.53 -5.37 21.29
N PHE A 309 -19.74 -4.41 20.81
CA PHE A 309 -20.05 -2.99 20.87
C PHE A 309 -20.74 -2.57 19.58
N ARG A 310 -22.04 -2.29 19.65
CA ARG A 310 -22.88 -1.97 18.49
C ARG A 310 -23.09 -0.46 18.36
N SER A 311 -22.94 0.07 17.15
CA SER A 311 -23.28 1.45 16.78
C SER A 311 -24.06 1.52 15.46
N LYS A 312 -24.60 2.71 15.18
CA LYS A 312 -25.25 3.07 13.92
C LYS A 312 -24.45 4.14 13.20
N THR A 313 -23.80 3.77 12.08
CA THR A 313 -22.91 4.69 11.35
C THR A 313 -23.20 4.75 9.85
N ARG A 314 -22.66 5.78 9.19
CA ARG A 314 -22.57 5.91 7.72
C ARG A 314 -21.12 6.01 7.24
N GLN A 315 -20.17 5.97 8.15
CA GLN A 315 -18.76 6.11 7.85
C GLN A 315 -17.96 5.30 8.87
N LEU A 316 -17.08 4.44 8.37
CA LEU A 316 -16.07 3.80 9.20
C LEU A 316 -14.84 4.70 9.31
N GLY A 317 -14.02 4.46 10.32
CA GLY A 317 -12.78 5.18 10.54
C GLY A 317 -11.90 4.37 11.48
N THR A 318 -11.01 5.02 12.19
CA THR A 318 -10.10 4.33 13.11
C THR A 318 -10.68 4.35 14.52
N TYR A 319 -10.85 3.18 15.13
CA TYR A 319 -11.37 3.03 16.49
C TYR A 319 -10.31 2.42 17.41
N VAL A 320 -10.27 2.88 18.65
CA VAL A 320 -9.47 2.27 19.72
C VAL A 320 -10.42 1.89 20.85
N VAL A 321 -10.45 0.60 21.19
CA VAL A 321 -11.22 0.06 22.31
C VAL A 321 -10.25 -0.16 23.47
N ALA A 322 -10.42 0.60 24.54
CA ALA A 322 -9.51 0.65 25.69
C ALA A 322 -10.21 0.20 26.97
N GLU A 323 -9.46 -0.42 27.89
CA GLU A 323 -10.02 -0.99 29.13
C GLU A 323 -10.51 0.10 30.09
N MET A 324 -9.96 1.32 29.98
CA MET A 324 -10.33 2.47 30.80
C MET A 324 -10.06 3.81 30.09
N PRO A 325 -10.56 4.95 30.61
CA PRO A 325 -10.28 6.25 30.02
C PRO A 325 -8.78 6.58 30.04
N ILE A 326 -8.26 7.19 28.97
CA ILE A 326 -6.87 7.70 28.94
C ILE A 326 -6.63 8.69 30.09
N ALA A 327 -5.39 8.73 30.59
CA ALA A 327 -5.01 9.64 31.65
C ALA A 327 -5.30 11.11 31.29
N ALA A 328 -5.81 11.90 32.24
CA ALA A 328 -6.13 13.30 32.00
C ALA A 328 -4.93 14.15 31.54
N ALA A 329 -3.71 13.76 31.92
CA ALA A 329 -2.47 14.38 31.45
C ALA A 329 -2.22 14.11 29.95
N ALA A 330 -2.40 12.86 29.50
CA ALA A 330 -2.32 12.48 28.09
C ALA A 330 -3.33 13.27 27.23
N ARG A 331 -4.54 13.51 27.75
CA ARG A 331 -5.57 14.34 27.10
C ARG A 331 -5.18 15.84 27.01
N ALA A 332 -4.25 16.31 27.83
CA ALA A 332 -3.84 17.71 27.94
C ALA A 332 -2.55 18.06 27.18
N GLU A 333 -1.72 17.08 26.80
CA GLU A 333 -0.46 17.25 26.05
C GLU A 333 -0.65 17.59 24.57
N ARG A 334 -1.60 18.47 24.26
CA ARG A 334 -1.70 19.09 22.94
C ARG A 334 -0.53 20.07 22.79
N PRO A 335 0.39 19.94 21.81
CA PRO A 335 1.24 21.05 21.43
C PRO A 335 0.31 22.16 20.94
N ALA A 336 0.40 23.34 21.55
CA ALA A 336 -0.24 24.51 20.98
C ALA A 336 0.23 24.64 19.52
N GLU A 337 -0.71 24.54 18.58
CA GLU A 337 -0.48 24.74 17.17
C GLU A 337 0.29 26.06 17.02
N LYS A 338 1.54 26.00 16.54
CA LYS A 338 2.26 27.21 16.19
C LYS A 338 1.41 27.92 15.15
N PRO A 339 1.05 29.19 15.32
CA PRO A 339 0.21 29.88 14.35
C PRO A 339 0.91 29.79 12.99
N VAL A 340 0.25 29.12 12.05
CA VAL A 340 0.64 29.14 10.64
C VAL A 340 0.64 30.61 10.25
N LYS A 341 1.83 31.16 9.98
CA LYS A 341 1.93 32.48 9.36
C LYS A 341 1.20 32.38 8.03
N GLU A 342 0.02 32.96 7.98
CA GLU A 342 -0.78 33.14 6.78
C GLU A 342 0.16 33.69 5.68
N ALA A 343 0.39 32.89 4.64
CA ALA A 343 1.09 33.37 3.46
C ALA A 343 0.27 34.54 2.89
N PRO A 344 0.89 35.67 2.52
CA PRO A 344 0.15 36.82 2.04
C PRO A 344 -0.67 36.41 0.82
N ALA A 345 -1.98 36.67 0.89
CA ALA A 345 -2.93 36.41 -0.17
C ALA A 345 -2.38 36.93 -1.50
N ARG A 346 -2.32 36.04 -2.50
CA ARG A 346 -2.09 36.48 -3.89
C ARG A 346 -3.22 37.43 -4.26
N PRO A 347 -2.93 38.62 -4.83
CA PRO A 347 -3.97 39.53 -5.24
C PRO A 347 -4.86 38.87 -6.31
N ALA A 348 -6.18 39.04 -6.14
CA ALA A 348 -7.19 38.57 -7.06
C ALA A 348 -6.92 39.06 -8.50
N PRO A 349 -7.26 38.28 -9.55
CA PRO A 349 -7.10 38.73 -10.92
C PRO A 349 -8.01 39.93 -11.16
N THR A 350 -7.42 41.08 -11.43
CA THR A 350 -8.12 42.29 -11.88
C THR A 350 -8.94 41.99 -13.13
N GLU A 351 -10.25 42.21 -13.00
CA GLU A 351 -11.22 42.28 -14.08
C GLU A 351 -10.69 43.22 -15.18
N LYS A 352 -10.44 42.66 -16.37
CA LYS A 352 -10.12 43.47 -17.55
C LYS A 352 -11.34 44.32 -17.89
N ALA A 353 -11.24 45.63 -17.65
CA ALA A 353 -12.16 46.61 -18.20
C ALA A 353 -12.22 46.47 -19.73
N ILE A 354 -13.41 46.15 -20.22
CA ILE A 354 -13.74 46.17 -21.64
C ILE A 354 -13.74 47.64 -22.07
N LEU A 355 -12.70 48.06 -22.82
CA LEU A 355 -12.67 49.37 -23.46
C LEU A 355 -13.61 49.36 -24.69
N PRO A 356 -14.45 50.39 -24.88
CA PRO A 356 -15.32 50.47 -26.05
C PRO A 356 -14.50 50.77 -27.31
N SER A 357 -14.81 50.01 -28.35
CA SER A 357 -14.34 50.16 -29.72
C SER A 357 -14.66 51.56 -30.27
N PHE A 358 -13.63 52.29 -30.69
CA PHE A 358 -13.77 53.41 -31.61
C PHE A 358 -12.83 53.20 -32.80
N ALA A 359 -13.43 52.96 -33.96
CA ALA A 359 -12.76 53.01 -35.25
C ALA A 359 -13.22 54.26 -36.03
N LYS A 360 -12.26 54.90 -36.70
CA LYS A 360 -12.34 55.98 -37.71
C LYS A 360 -12.67 57.36 -37.12
N LYS A 361 -11.88 58.41 -37.39
CA LYS A 361 -11.28 58.82 -38.66
C LYS A 361 -9.89 59.40 -38.48
#